data_AF-B7AQU7-F1
#
_entry.id   AF-B7AQU7-F1
#
_cell.length_a   1.000
_cell.length_b   1.000
_cell.length_c   1.000
_cell.angle_alpha   90.00
_cell.angle_beta   90.00
_cell.angle_gamma   90.00
#
_symmetry.space_group_name_H-M   'P 1'
#
loop_
_entity.id
_entity.type
_entity.pdbx_description
1 polymer ?
#
loop_
_entity_poly.entity_id
_entity_poly.type
_entity_poly.pdbx_seq_one_letter_code
_entity_poly.pdbx_strand_id
1 'polypeptide(L)'
;MTPQEIYDEINYLKENPKTGNAIFDEVIALYYADKEEDAVQHIKEVYDCEEELARQTFDIFKSRISKPTPLMKAEAAAYFGGLYEKNVPKCPTCGSTNIKKISSMSKAVGMLTLGILDADIHRTFYCKNCGYRW
;
A
#
# COMPACT_ATOMS: atom_id res chain seq x y z
N MET A 1 30.67 -11.50 -12.00
CA MET A 1 30.16 -10.65 -10.90
C MET A 1 30.24 -11.47 -9.62
N THR A 2 30.73 -10.89 -8.54
CA THR A 2 30.79 -11.52 -7.22
C THR A 2 29.47 -11.33 -6.47
N PRO A 3 29.16 -12.16 -5.44
CA PRO A 3 27.95 -11.96 -4.64
C PRO A 3 27.86 -10.57 -4.00
N GLN A 4 29.02 -10.02 -3.61
CA GLN A 4 29.14 -8.70 -3.01
C GLN A 4 28.85 -7.59 -4.03
N GLU A 5 29.37 -7.69 -5.25
CA GLU A 5 29.09 -6.73 -6.32
C GLU A 5 27.60 -6.69 -6.65
N ILE A 6 26.95 -7.85 -6.74
CA ILE A 6 25.50 -7.94 -6.96
C ILE A 6 24.74 -7.30 -5.79
N TYR A 7 25.11 -7.63 -4.55
CA TYR A 7 24.52 -7.03 -3.36
C TYR A 7 24.67 -5.49 -3.36
N ASP A 8 25.85 -4.99 -3.71
CA ASP A 8 26.12 -3.55 -3.74
C ASP A 8 25.24 -2.87 -4.80
N GLU A 9 25.10 -3.45 -6.00
CA GLU A 9 24.19 -2.93 -7.03
C GLU A 9 22.72 -2.93 -6.58
N ILE A 10 22.26 -4.00 -5.93
CA ILE A 10 20.92 -4.06 -5.34
C ILE A 10 20.79 -2.92 -4.31
N ASN A 11 21.76 -2.75 -3.42
CA ASN A 11 21.74 -1.76 -2.35
C ASN A 11 21.84 -0.31 -2.85
N TYR A 12 22.47 -0.06 -4.00
CA TYR A 12 22.52 1.27 -4.66
C TYR A 12 21.25 1.60 -5.45
N LEU A 13 20.12 0.92 -5.16
CA LEU A 13 18.80 1.18 -5.74
C LEU A 13 18.79 1.07 -7.27
N LYS A 14 19.58 0.15 -7.84
CA LYS A 14 19.54 -0.13 -9.27
C LYS A 14 18.12 -0.56 -9.66
N GLU A 15 17.61 0.03 -10.74
CA GLU A 15 16.28 -0.28 -11.25
C GLU A 15 16.29 -1.59 -12.02
N ASN A 16 15.24 -2.38 -11.83
CA ASN A 16 14.96 -3.56 -12.62
C ASN A 16 14.50 -3.10 -14.01
N PRO A 17 15.20 -3.47 -15.09
CA PRO A 17 14.86 -3.01 -16.44
C PRO A 17 13.49 -3.50 -16.93
N LYS A 18 12.90 -4.54 -16.31
CA LYS A 18 11.59 -5.08 -16.68
C LYS A 18 10.43 -4.33 -16.02
N THR A 19 10.60 -3.89 -14.78
CA THR A 19 9.52 -3.30 -13.97
C THR A 19 9.68 -1.80 -13.73
N GLY A 20 10.91 -1.28 -13.83
CA GLY A 20 11.26 0.10 -13.48
C GLY A 20 11.32 0.37 -11.98
N ASN A 21 11.11 -0.64 -11.13
CA ASN A 21 11.26 -0.48 -9.67
C ASN A 21 12.71 -0.73 -9.25
N ALA A 22 13.11 -0.20 -8.09
CA ALA A 22 14.39 -0.58 -7.49
C ALA A 22 14.39 -2.07 -7.17
N ILE A 23 15.45 -2.78 -7.57
CA ILE A 23 15.62 -4.21 -7.29
C ILE A 23 15.62 -4.45 -5.77
N PHE A 24 16.17 -3.51 -5.00
CA PHE A 24 16.10 -3.51 -3.54
C PHE A 24 14.66 -3.63 -3.03
N ASP A 25 13.73 -2.83 -3.57
CA ASP A 25 12.34 -2.80 -3.13
C ASP A 25 11.61 -4.13 -3.45
N GLU A 26 11.97 -4.75 -4.57
CA GLU A 26 11.42 -6.05 -4.96
C GLU A 26 11.95 -7.17 -4.05
N VAL A 27 13.25 -7.20 -3.80
CA VAL A 27 13.90 -8.20 -2.93
C VAL A 27 13.47 -8.04 -1.47
N ILE A 28 13.41 -6.81 -0.95
CA ILE A 28 13.02 -6.55 0.44
C ILE A 28 11.55 -6.90 0.68
N ALA A 29 10.67 -6.67 -0.31
CA ALA A 29 9.27 -7.05 -0.21
C ALA A 29 9.08 -8.57 -0.10
N LEU A 30 9.83 -9.35 -0.90
CA LEU A 30 9.82 -10.81 -0.82
C LEU A 30 10.39 -11.31 0.51
N TYR A 31 11.49 -10.71 0.98
CA TYR A 31 12.08 -11.04 2.28
C TYR A 31 11.12 -10.76 3.45
N TYR A 32 10.41 -9.64 3.42
CA TYR A 32 9.43 -9.28 4.45
C TYR A 32 8.15 -10.11 4.38
N ALA A 33 7.87 -10.75 3.25
CA ALA A 33 6.79 -11.69 3.05
C ALA A 33 7.16 -13.15 3.37
N ASP A 34 8.38 -13.40 3.91
CA ASP A 34 8.92 -14.74 4.19
C ASP A 34 9.04 -15.63 2.93
N LYS A 35 9.22 -15.01 1.76
CA LYS A 35 9.35 -15.68 0.46
C LYS A 35 10.81 -15.72 -0.01
N GLU A 36 11.66 -16.43 0.74
CA GLU A 36 13.10 -16.46 0.48
C GLU A 36 13.47 -17.09 -0.86
N GLU A 37 12.83 -18.19 -1.25
CA GLU A 37 13.09 -18.84 -2.54
C GLU A 37 12.66 -17.96 -3.72
N ASP A 38 11.54 -17.24 -3.60
CA ASP A 38 11.11 -16.26 -4.61
C ASP A 38 12.13 -15.11 -4.71
N ALA A 39 12.73 -14.68 -3.60
CA ALA A 39 13.75 -13.63 -3.59
C ALA A 39 15.06 -14.08 -4.28
N VAL A 40 15.50 -15.31 -4.01
CA VAL A 40 16.66 -15.92 -4.69
C VAL A 40 16.39 -16.05 -6.19
N GLN A 41 15.23 -16.56 -6.56
CA GLN A 41 14.83 -16.71 -7.96
C GLN A 41 14.73 -15.35 -8.66
N HIS A 42 14.24 -14.32 -7.97
CA HIS A 42 14.18 -12.97 -8.50
C HIS A 42 15.58 -12.39 -8.79
N ILE A 43 16.52 -12.52 -7.84
CA ILE A 43 17.92 -12.09 -8.04
C ILE A 43 18.53 -12.82 -9.25
N LYS A 44 18.31 -14.14 -9.34
CA LYS A 44 18.77 -14.97 -10.46
C LYS A 44 18.26 -14.46 -11.81
N GLU A 45 16.98 -14.10 -11.90
CA GLU A 45 16.35 -13.62 -13.14
C GLU A 45 16.73 -12.19 -13.54
N VAL A 46 17.01 -11.33 -12.56
CA VAL A 46 17.42 -9.95 -12.82
C VAL A 46 18.88 -9.88 -13.29
N TYR A 47 19.73 -10.70 -12.68
CA TYR A 47 21.18 -10.71 -12.92
C TYR A 47 21.65 -11.77 -13.92
N ASP A 48 20.73 -12.64 -14.38
CA ASP A 48 21.01 -13.79 -15.26
C ASP A 48 22.20 -14.61 -14.74
N CYS A 49 22.16 -14.97 -13.46
CA CYS A 49 23.27 -15.61 -12.75
C CYS A 49 22.97 -17.05 -12.30
N GLU A 50 23.99 -17.74 -11.77
CA GLU A 50 23.81 -19.07 -11.18
C GLU A 50 23.04 -18.98 -9.85
N GLU A 51 22.28 -20.04 -9.54
CA GLU A 51 21.45 -20.08 -8.33
C GLU A 51 22.28 -19.96 -7.05
N GLU A 52 23.44 -20.60 -6.98
CA GLU A 52 24.36 -20.49 -5.85
C GLU A 52 24.84 -19.04 -5.62
N LEU A 53 25.07 -18.31 -6.71
CA LEU A 53 25.47 -16.90 -6.62
C LEU A 53 24.32 -16.04 -6.08
N ALA A 54 23.10 -16.27 -6.55
CA ALA A 54 21.91 -15.59 -6.05
C ALA A 54 21.63 -15.90 -4.57
N ARG A 55 21.83 -17.16 -4.13
CA ARG A 55 21.72 -17.56 -2.72
C ARG A 55 22.74 -16.83 -1.85
N GLN A 56 24.01 -16.81 -2.28
CA GLN A 56 25.06 -16.10 -1.56
C GLN A 56 24.79 -14.59 -1.45
N THR A 57 24.34 -13.95 -2.54
CA THR A 57 23.92 -12.55 -2.51
C THR A 57 22.77 -12.33 -1.53
N PHE A 58 21.77 -13.22 -1.53
CA PHE A 58 20.63 -13.11 -0.63
C PHE A 58 21.01 -13.33 0.83
N ASP A 59 22.00 -14.19 1.12
CA ASP A 59 22.54 -14.34 2.48
C ASP A 59 23.26 -13.08 2.96
N ILE A 60 24.02 -12.41 2.08
CA ILE A 60 24.59 -11.09 2.38
C ILE A 60 23.47 -10.09 2.68
N PHE A 61 22.43 -10.07 1.85
CA PHE A 61 21.27 -9.20 2.04
C PHE A 61 20.61 -9.42 3.41
N LYS A 62 20.33 -10.67 3.79
CA LYS A 62 19.78 -11.03 5.11
C LYS A 62 20.69 -10.61 6.28
N SER A 63 22.01 -10.68 6.09
CA SER A 63 22.97 -10.30 7.13
C SER A 63 23.01 -8.78 7.38
N ARG A 64 22.61 -7.98 6.38
CA ARG A 64 22.62 -6.51 6.43
C ARG A 64 21.25 -5.92 6.76
N ILE A 65 20.17 -6.60 6.37
CA ILE A 65 18.79 -6.14 6.53
C ILE A 65 18.08 -6.92 7.65
N SER A 66 17.76 -6.23 8.73
CA SER A 66 16.93 -6.78 9.80
C SER A 66 15.45 -6.76 9.42
N LYS A 67 14.72 -7.84 9.74
CA LYS A 67 13.26 -7.83 9.63
C LYS A 67 12.68 -6.85 10.65
N PRO A 68 11.67 -6.05 10.28
CA PRO A 68 11.00 -5.16 11.22
C PRO A 68 10.35 -5.98 12.34
N THR A 69 10.67 -5.63 13.57
CA THR A 69 10.10 -6.29 14.76
C THR A 69 8.60 -6.04 14.84
N PRO A 70 7.83 -6.90 15.54
CA PRO A 70 6.42 -6.65 15.79
C PRO A 70 6.15 -5.28 16.42
N LEU A 71 7.06 -4.81 17.29
CA LEU A 71 7.01 -3.49 17.89
C LEU A 71 7.16 -2.39 16.84
N MET A 72 8.20 -2.46 16.00
CA MET A 72 8.40 -1.48 14.91
C MET A 72 7.21 -1.45 13.94
N LYS A 73 6.63 -2.62 13.62
CA LYS A 73 5.42 -2.71 12.78
C LYS A 73 4.23 -2.00 13.43
N ALA A 74 4.03 -2.20 14.73
CA ALA A 74 2.94 -1.57 15.49
C ALA A 74 3.13 -0.05 15.62
N GLU A 75 4.35 0.42 15.90
CA GLU A 75 4.67 1.85 15.98
C GLU A 75 4.48 2.56 14.64
N ALA A 76 4.94 1.96 13.54
CA ALA A 76 4.70 2.47 12.21
C ALA A 76 3.19 2.53 11.90
N ALA A 77 2.45 1.46 12.19
CA ALA A 77 1.00 1.43 12.00
C ALA A 77 0.28 2.49 12.84
N ALA A 78 0.72 2.76 14.08
CA ALA A 78 0.16 3.80 14.93
C ALA A 78 0.46 5.21 14.40
N TYR A 79 1.70 5.45 13.98
CA TYR A 79 2.13 6.73 13.42
C TYR A 79 1.40 7.03 12.10
N PHE A 80 1.45 6.12 11.13
CA PHE A 80 0.82 6.29 9.83
C PHE A 80 -0.71 6.16 9.90
N GLY A 81 -1.24 5.30 10.76
CA GLY A 81 -2.68 5.17 11.01
C GLY A 81 -3.28 6.45 11.61
N GLY A 82 -2.56 7.11 12.51
CA GLY A 82 -2.96 8.40 13.08
C GLY A 82 -2.95 9.57 12.07
N LEU A 83 -2.21 9.45 10.96
CA LEU A 83 -2.25 10.44 9.87
C LEU A 83 -3.47 10.23 8.96
N TYR A 84 -3.84 8.98 8.70
CA TYR A 84 -5.02 8.62 7.90
C TYR A 84 -6.32 9.02 8.59
N GLU A 85 -6.47 8.76 9.90
CA GLU A 85 -7.72 9.05 10.62
C GLU A 85 -8.10 10.54 10.66
N LYS A 86 -7.12 11.45 10.55
CA LYS A 86 -7.36 12.89 10.60
C LYS A 86 -8.09 13.44 9.37
N ASN A 87 -7.93 12.79 8.21
CA ASN A 87 -8.44 13.29 6.93
C ASN A 87 -9.66 12.51 6.40
N VAL A 88 -10.17 11.52 7.15
CA VAL A 88 -11.36 10.76 6.75
C VAL A 88 -12.62 11.50 7.22
N PRO A 89 -13.55 11.86 6.31
CA PRO A 89 -14.79 12.50 6.71
C PRO A 89 -15.61 11.59 7.61
N LYS A 90 -16.08 12.12 8.74
CA LYS A 90 -16.89 11.42 9.72
C LYS A 90 -18.32 11.94 9.68
N CYS A 91 -19.28 11.06 9.95
CA CYS A 91 -20.67 11.49 10.12
C CYS A 91 -20.80 12.45 11.31
N PRO A 92 -21.36 13.66 11.15
CA PRO A 92 -21.48 14.64 12.23
C PRO A 92 -22.47 14.20 13.33
N THR A 93 -23.33 13.22 13.05
CA THR A 93 -24.34 12.73 13.99
C THR A 93 -23.85 11.56 14.83
N CYS A 94 -23.07 10.63 14.26
CA CYS A 94 -22.68 9.39 14.96
C CYS A 94 -21.17 9.11 14.94
N GLY A 95 -20.35 9.96 14.32
CA GLY A 95 -18.90 9.79 14.23
C GLY A 95 -18.43 8.66 13.29
N SER A 96 -19.35 7.91 12.67
CA SER A 96 -19.00 6.81 11.78
C SER A 96 -18.26 7.28 10.52
N THR A 97 -17.21 6.56 10.15
CA THR A 97 -16.50 6.70 8.87
C THR A 97 -17.16 5.89 7.74
N ASN A 98 -18.21 5.12 8.04
CA ASN A 98 -18.96 4.33 7.05
C ASN A 98 -19.95 5.21 6.28
N ILE A 99 -19.41 5.98 5.34
CA ILE A 99 -20.11 7.02 4.59
C ILE A 99 -20.03 6.75 3.09
N LYS A 100 -21.05 7.14 2.33
CA LYS A 100 -21.12 7.00 0.87
C LYS A 100 -21.41 8.36 0.25
N LYS A 101 -20.70 8.71 -0.83
CA LYS A 101 -21.03 9.89 -1.63
C LYS A 101 -22.37 9.67 -2.36
N ILE A 102 -23.26 10.65 -2.26
CA ILE A 102 -24.52 10.66 -3.00
C ILE A 102 -24.17 10.90 -4.47
N SER A 103 -24.56 9.97 -5.34
CA SER A 103 -24.24 10.06 -6.77
C SER A 103 -25.04 11.18 -7.44
N SER A 104 -24.47 11.81 -8.46
CA SER A 104 -25.16 12.84 -9.25
C SER A 104 -26.44 12.31 -9.89
N MET A 105 -26.47 11.02 -10.25
CA MET A 105 -27.66 10.37 -10.80
C MET A 105 -28.78 10.26 -9.75
N SER A 106 -28.45 9.91 -8.51
CA SER A 106 -29.43 9.88 -7.41
C SER A 106 -30.05 11.26 -7.17
N LYS A 107 -29.24 12.33 -7.25
CA LYS A 107 -29.73 13.71 -7.16
C LYS A 107 -30.62 14.11 -8.33
N ALA A 108 -30.24 13.72 -9.55
CA ALA A 108 -31.03 14.01 -10.75
C ALA A 108 -32.40 13.33 -10.71
N VAL A 109 -32.48 12.07 -10.23
CA VAL A 109 -33.75 11.37 -10.02
C VAL A 109 -34.60 12.08 -8.97
N GLY A 110 -33.99 12.50 -7.85
CA GLY A 110 -34.67 13.32 -6.84
C GLY A 110 -35.24 14.61 -7.42
N MET A 111 -34.44 15.36 -8.17
CA MET A 111 -34.86 16.61 -8.83
C MET A 111 -35.96 16.40 -9.88
N LEU A 112 -35.97 15.28 -10.60
CA LEU A 112 -37.04 14.95 -11.55
C LEU A 112 -38.36 14.57 -10.85
N THR A 113 -38.29 14.03 -9.63
CA THR A 113 -39.46 13.54 -8.90
C THR A 113 -40.05 14.58 -7.94
N LEU A 114 -39.21 15.37 -7.25
CA LEU A 114 -39.61 16.37 -6.26
C LEU A 114 -39.21 17.81 -6.63
N GLY A 115 -38.59 18.03 -7.78
CA GLY A 115 -38.14 19.36 -8.21
C GLY A 115 -37.05 19.93 -7.31
N ILE A 116 -37.05 21.27 -7.15
CA ILE A 116 -36.11 22.00 -6.28
C ILE A 116 -36.34 21.68 -4.79
N LEU A 117 -37.46 21.03 -4.43
CA LEU A 117 -37.77 20.64 -3.06
C LEU A 117 -37.05 19.35 -2.62
N ASP A 118 -36.30 18.70 -3.51
CA ASP A 118 -35.56 17.50 -3.15
C ASP A 118 -34.43 17.82 -2.14
N ALA A 119 -34.54 17.21 -0.96
CA ALA A 119 -33.64 17.45 0.16
C ALA A 119 -32.22 16.92 -0.08
N ASP A 120 -32.00 16.04 -1.07
CA ASP A 120 -30.70 15.47 -1.41
C ASP A 120 -29.90 16.32 -2.41
N ILE A 121 -30.52 17.32 -3.07
CA ILE A 121 -29.85 18.22 -4.02
C ILE A 121 -28.63 18.89 -3.35
N HIS A 122 -28.80 19.41 -2.14
CA HIS A 122 -27.77 20.14 -1.40
C HIS A 122 -26.81 19.24 -0.60
N ARG A 123 -27.08 17.94 -0.46
CA ARG A 123 -26.32 17.02 0.39
C ARG A 123 -25.29 16.23 -0.41
N THR A 124 -24.11 15.96 0.14
CA THR A 124 -23.01 15.32 -0.60
C THR A 124 -22.77 13.87 -0.17
N PHE A 125 -23.04 13.55 1.08
CA PHE A 125 -22.75 12.26 1.71
C PHE A 125 -23.97 11.71 2.46
N TYR A 126 -24.00 10.38 2.56
CA TYR A 126 -24.95 9.60 3.34
C TYR A 126 -24.18 8.66 4.27
N CYS A 127 -24.52 8.64 5.55
CA CYS A 127 -23.98 7.68 6.51
C CYS A 127 -24.73 6.35 6.41
N LYS A 128 -24.02 5.25 6.17
CA LYS A 128 -24.63 3.91 6.14
C LYS A 128 -24.97 3.38 7.54
N ASN A 129 -24.40 3.98 8.59
CA ASN A 129 -24.62 3.54 9.97
C ASN A 129 -25.89 4.13 10.58
N CYS A 130 -26.06 5.46 10.55
CA CYS A 130 -27.22 6.13 11.16
C CYS A 130 -28.23 6.69 10.14
N GLY A 131 -27.93 6.63 8.84
CA GLY A 131 -28.80 7.14 7.78
C GLY A 131 -28.74 8.66 7.56
N TYR A 132 -27.98 9.41 8.36
CA TYR A 132 -27.88 10.86 8.23
C TYR A 132 -27.23 11.28 6.90
N ARG A 133 -27.76 12.35 6.29
CA ARG A 133 -27.32 12.90 5.00
C ARG A 133 -26.90 14.36 5.18
N TRP A 134 -25.72 14.74 4.66
CA TRP A 134 -25.19 16.11 4.69
C TRP A 134 -24.37 16.41 3.44
#